data_AF-A0A3N7DAF2-F1
#
_entry.id   AF-A0A3N7DAF2-F1
#
_cell.length_a   1.000
_cell.length_b   1.000
_cell.length_c   1.000
_cell.angle_alpha   90.00
_cell.angle_beta   90.00
_cell.angle_gamma   90.00
#
_symmetry.space_group_name_H-M   'P 1'
#
loop_
_entity.id
_entity.type
_entity.pdbx_description
1 polymer ?
#
loop_
_entity_poly.entity_id
_entity_poly.type
_entity_poly.pdbx_seq_one_letter_code
_entity_poly.pdbx_strand_id
1 'polypeptide(L)'
;MPEDYRKVVFEAYQKKKRDGSLSSNLMEPTPGNLREECIIVCRERYVPEDHEILRLFFSNVDCEKGYLTTLEKSLAKEFKQTSNVLKGGVKKPGIKYFELLAWLIGFHPKTSTAYYMELHRNSQKEIEDKRRGSISEKNTSTNAGVETNVNTNEGFIHERKDVGETSEEKNDDQQDGEGKNEVDISKEEGEDKADDEEKDKRKTLLKGGEDSKDGAQKNDETSNGVAGHQQNGGENDDGGSLQGEKNGPKPPVSTLFKVACSFIILFVVSTSYWFWKNNEDKAIHTAKSIEQCMYWTGQHYEPINCDNNDLNKLKIPLNKEQLEHQQRITMPDTLTNYALGMVWYGKVNGSIDKTPQFYTDSGTNPLDTTRRLLPVTTYMLNKYVSYERHLLNTLVWTASLLVLFSLLITLAYKTRPKAAPIK
;
A
#
# COMPACT_ATOMS: atom_id res chain seq x y z
N MET A 1 -4.61 -10.82 -23.91
CA MET A 1 -3.73 -10.00 -23.03
C MET A 1 -3.62 -8.63 -23.68
N PRO A 2 -3.64 -7.50 -22.94
CA PRO A 2 -3.44 -6.19 -23.54
C PRO A 2 -2.05 -6.08 -24.19
N GLU A 3 -1.88 -5.19 -25.17
CA GLU A 3 -0.54 -4.97 -25.74
C GLU A 3 0.42 -4.40 -24.70
N ASP A 4 1.69 -4.83 -24.76
CA ASP A 4 2.72 -4.27 -23.86
C ASP A 4 2.93 -2.80 -24.19
N TYR A 5 2.70 -1.93 -23.21
CA TYR A 5 2.99 -0.50 -23.25
C TYR A 5 4.35 -0.17 -23.88
N ARG A 6 5.40 -0.96 -23.57
CA ARG A 6 6.74 -0.78 -24.16
C ARG A 6 6.70 -0.82 -25.69
N LYS A 7 5.97 -1.79 -26.25
CA LYS A 7 5.83 -2.00 -27.69
C LYS A 7 5.09 -0.82 -28.31
N VAL A 8 3.93 -0.46 -27.76
CA VAL A 8 3.05 0.59 -28.30
C VAL A 8 3.74 1.96 -28.33
N VAL A 9 4.44 2.35 -27.25
CA VAL A 9 5.19 3.62 -27.24
C VAL A 9 6.36 3.59 -28.24
N PHE A 10 7.08 2.47 -28.32
CA PHE A 10 8.20 2.36 -29.25
C PHE A 10 7.74 2.40 -30.72
N GLU A 11 6.62 1.76 -31.05
CA GLU A 11 6.01 1.84 -32.37
C GLU A 11 5.53 3.27 -32.70
N ALA A 12 4.97 4.00 -31.73
CA ALA A 12 4.63 5.41 -31.90
C ALA A 12 5.87 6.29 -32.18
N TYR A 13 6.98 6.07 -31.47
CA TYR A 13 8.26 6.70 -31.76
C TYR A 13 8.79 6.35 -33.16
N GLN A 14 8.77 5.08 -33.56
CA GLN A 14 9.21 4.65 -34.90
C GLN A 14 8.27 5.12 -36.03
N LYS A 15 7.01 5.42 -35.73
CA LYS A 15 6.10 6.10 -36.67
C LYS A 15 6.54 7.56 -36.85
N LYS A 16 6.67 8.31 -35.73
CA LYS A 16 7.12 9.72 -35.75
C LYS A 16 8.53 9.91 -36.35
N LYS A 17 9.38 8.88 -36.26
CA LYS A 17 10.70 8.87 -36.90
C LYS A 17 10.64 8.72 -38.43
N ARG A 18 9.61 8.04 -38.96
CA ARG A 18 9.43 7.82 -40.40
C ARG A 18 8.65 8.93 -41.11
N ASP A 19 7.70 9.56 -40.42
CA ASP A 19 6.95 10.70 -40.94
C ASP A 19 7.69 12.05 -40.78
N GLY A 20 8.81 12.07 -40.03
CA GLY A 20 9.64 13.25 -39.80
C GLY A 20 9.09 14.20 -38.74
N SER A 21 8.10 13.78 -37.93
CA SER A 21 7.51 14.62 -36.88
C SER A 21 8.28 14.62 -35.54
N LEU A 22 9.46 14.01 -35.47
CA LEU A 22 10.35 14.08 -34.30
C LEU A 22 11.30 15.28 -34.38
N SER A 23 11.72 15.78 -33.23
CA SER A 23 12.86 16.69 -33.15
C SER A 23 14.13 16.03 -33.67
N SER A 24 15.08 16.84 -34.13
CA SER A 24 16.42 16.38 -34.54
C SER A 24 17.12 15.58 -33.43
N ASN A 25 16.94 15.97 -32.17
CA ASN A 25 17.47 15.27 -31.00
C ASN A 25 16.94 13.83 -30.87
N LEU A 26 15.68 13.60 -31.19
CA LEU A 26 15.04 12.29 -31.09
C LEU A 26 15.21 11.43 -32.35
N MET A 27 15.50 12.04 -33.50
CA MET A 27 15.92 11.29 -34.70
C MET A 27 17.22 10.51 -34.42
N GLU A 28 18.17 11.12 -33.72
CA GLU A 28 19.42 10.50 -33.29
C GLU A 28 19.57 10.60 -31.76
N PRO A 29 19.02 9.65 -30.98
CA PRO A 29 19.04 9.71 -29.51
C PRO A 29 20.43 9.38 -28.96
N THR A 30 21.36 10.33 -29.09
CA THR A 30 22.63 10.34 -28.34
C THR A 30 22.35 10.75 -26.89
N PRO A 31 23.26 10.46 -25.94
CA PRO A 31 23.05 10.85 -24.56
C PRO A 31 23.02 12.38 -24.36
N GLY A 32 23.69 13.15 -25.23
CA GLY A 32 23.60 14.61 -25.26
C GLY A 32 22.27 15.10 -25.83
N ASN A 33 21.84 14.55 -26.96
CA ASN A 33 20.59 14.93 -27.62
C ASN A 33 19.37 14.60 -26.73
N LEU A 34 19.37 13.44 -26.06
CA LEU A 34 18.30 13.06 -25.12
C LEU A 34 18.22 14.02 -23.92
N ARG A 35 19.37 14.47 -23.41
CA ARG A 35 19.42 15.49 -22.34
C ARG A 35 18.81 16.81 -22.81
N GLU A 36 19.20 17.28 -23.99
CA GLU A 36 18.72 18.54 -24.53
C GLU A 36 17.21 18.48 -24.81
N GLU A 37 16.73 17.37 -25.36
CA GLU A 37 15.29 17.15 -25.53
C GLU A 37 14.55 17.16 -24.18
N CYS A 38 15.10 16.56 -23.12
CA CYS A 38 14.48 16.63 -21.79
C CYS A 38 14.38 18.08 -21.29
N ILE A 39 15.38 18.92 -21.55
CA ILE A 39 15.35 20.35 -21.18
C ILE A 39 14.28 21.09 -21.99
N ILE A 40 14.23 20.89 -23.32
CA ILE A 40 13.23 21.51 -24.21
C ILE A 40 11.81 21.11 -23.76
N VAL A 41 11.54 19.81 -23.61
CA VAL A 41 10.21 19.31 -23.22
C VAL A 41 9.83 19.75 -21.80
N CYS A 42 10.79 19.85 -20.88
CA CYS A 42 10.53 20.39 -19.53
C CYS A 42 10.25 21.89 -19.53
N ARG A 43 10.79 22.68 -20.47
CA ARG A 43 10.47 24.11 -20.60
C ARG A 43 9.12 24.36 -21.27
N GLU A 44 8.77 23.55 -22.27
CA GLU A 44 7.60 23.79 -23.13
C GLU A 44 6.32 23.07 -22.69
N ARG A 45 6.44 21.87 -22.11
CA ARG A 45 5.31 20.93 -21.93
C ARG A 45 5.22 20.28 -20.54
N TYR A 46 6.00 20.74 -19.56
CA TYR A 46 5.95 20.19 -18.21
C TYR A 46 4.59 20.42 -17.56
N VAL A 47 4.03 19.35 -17.00
CA VAL A 47 2.83 19.37 -16.15
C VAL A 47 3.13 18.64 -14.83
N PRO A 48 2.42 18.92 -13.72
CA PRO A 48 2.73 18.32 -12.41
C PRO A 48 2.78 16.79 -12.41
N GLU A 49 1.98 16.14 -13.25
CA GLU A 49 1.91 14.68 -13.40
C GLU A 49 3.22 14.08 -13.96
N ASP A 50 4.03 14.87 -14.66
CA ASP A 50 5.35 14.43 -15.17
C ASP A 50 6.35 14.14 -14.05
N HIS A 51 6.10 14.63 -12.82
CA HIS A 51 6.88 14.30 -11.63
C HIS A 51 7.04 12.78 -11.45
N GLU A 52 5.99 11.99 -11.68
CA GLU A 52 6.02 10.53 -11.52
C GLU A 52 7.06 9.88 -12.46
N ILE A 53 7.27 10.44 -13.65
CA ILE A 53 8.21 9.96 -14.67
C ILE A 53 9.61 10.46 -14.36
N LEU A 54 9.76 11.78 -14.17
CA LEU A 54 11.06 12.44 -14.03
C LEU A 54 11.79 12.02 -12.74
N ARG A 55 11.06 11.76 -11.64
CA ARG A 55 11.65 11.26 -10.38
C ARG A 55 12.39 9.93 -10.53
N LEU A 56 12.03 9.09 -11.50
CA LEU A 56 12.68 7.78 -11.74
C LEU A 56 14.05 7.88 -12.43
N PHE A 57 14.44 9.09 -12.83
CA PHE A 57 15.69 9.41 -13.52
C PHE A 57 16.49 10.48 -12.78
N PHE A 58 15.81 11.48 -12.20
CA PHE A 58 16.44 12.65 -11.60
C PHE A 58 16.10 12.72 -10.11
N SER A 59 17.02 12.22 -9.29
CA SER A 59 16.97 12.33 -7.83
C SER A 59 17.22 13.78 -7.38
N ASN A 60 16.80 14.11 -6.14
CA ASN A 60 17.06 15.40 -5.48
C ASN A 60 16.58 16.62 -6.27
N VAL A 61 15.26 16.69 -6.49
CA VAL A 61 14.59 17.84 -7.08
C VAL A 61 14.47 18.95 -6.03
N ASP A 62 14.85 20.17 -6.42
CA ASP A 62 14.60 21.37 -5.62
C ASP A 62 13.09 21.67 -5.63
N CYS A 63 12.45 21.69 -4.46
CA CYS A 63 10.99 21.83 -4.35
C CYS A 63 10.46 23.18 -4.85
N GLU A 64 11.30 24.22 -4.87
CA GLU A 64 10.94 25.55 -5.40
C GLU A 64 11.25 25.69 -6.88
N LYS A 65 12.36 25.08 -7.35
CA LYS A 65 12.90 25.28 -8.71
C LYS A 65 12.56 24.16 -9.69
N GLY A 66 11.98 23.06 -9.21
CA GLY A 66 11.51 21.94 -10.01
C GLY A 66 12.61 21.24 -10.83
N TYR A 67 12.17 20.40 -11.77
CA TYR A 67 13.06 19.57 -12.58
C TYR A 67 13.97 20.34 -13.53
N LEU A 68 13.60 21.55 -13.95
CA LEU A 68 14.35 22.29 -14.97
C LEU A 68 15.80 22.53 -14.51
N THR A 69 16.01 22.99 -13.28
CA THR A 69 17.36 23.24 -12.76
C THR A 69 18.16 21.96 -12.52
N THR A 70 17.50 20.84 -12.21
CA THR A 70 18.14 19.52 -12.11
C THR A 70 18.56 19.02 -13.49
N LEU A 71 17.72 19.19 -14.52
CA LEU A 71 18.01 18.83 -15.92
C LEU A 71 19.12 19.69 -16.51
N GLU A 72 19.13 21.00 -16.25
CA GLU A 72 20.20 21.92 -16.69
C GLU A 72 21.56 21.60 -16.06
N LYS A 73 21.58 20.98 -14.87
CA LYS A 73 22.80 20.49 -14.20
C LYS A 73 23.16 19.04 -14.52
N SER A 74 22.22 18.26 -15.08
CA SER A 74 22.44 16.86 -15.44
C SER A 74 23.58 16.69 -16.44
N LEU A 75 24.18 15.50 -16.49
CA LEU A 75 25.29 15.18 -17.38
C LEU A 75 24.85 14.17 -18.45
N ALA A 76 25.32 14.35 -19.68
CA ALA A 76 24.97 13.46 -20.81
C ALA A 76 25.20 11.96 -20.49
N LYS A 77 26.19 11.63 -19.65
CA LYS A 77 26.45 10.24 -19.21
C LYS A 77 25.25 9.54 -18.56
N GLU A 78 24.35 10.30 -17.92
CA GLU A 78 23.18 9.78 -17.19
C GLU A 78 22.12 9.24 -18.18
N PHE A 79 22.08 9.79 -19.39
CA PHE A 79 21.19 9.39 -20.48
C PHE A 79 21.73 8.21 -21.32
N LYS A 80 22.94 7.71 -21.02
CA LYS A 80 23.60 6.63 -21.78
C LYS A 80 22.72 5.39 -21.88
N GLN A 81 22.09 4.99 -20.77
CA GLN A 81 21.23 3.81 -20.76
C GLN A 81 19.95 4.01 -21.58
N THR A 82 19.30 5.18 -21.50
CA THR A 82 18.15 5.52 -22.34
C THR A 82 18.52 5.49 -23.83
N SER A 83 19.65 6.08 -24.23
CA SER A 83 20.20 5.99 -25.59
C SER A 83 20.34 4.53 -26.05
N ASN A 84 20.90 3.65 -25.22
CA ASN A 84 21.11 2.25 -25.55
C ASN A 84 19.79 1.48 -25.70
N VAL A 85 18.79 1.77 -24.86
CA VAL A 85 17.44 1.19 -24.96
C VAL A 85 16.76 1.60 -26.27
N LEU A 86 16.78 2.90 -26.61
CA LEU A 86 16.13 3.42 -27.82
C LEU A 86 16.79 2.95 -29.13
N LYS A 87 18.07 2.54 -29.05
CA LYS A 87 18.83 1.92 -30.15
C LYS A 87 18.64 0.39 -30.24
N GLY A 88 17.85 -0.23 -29.35
CA GLY A 88 17.63 -1.67 -29.32
C GLY A 88 18.78 -2.48 -28.71
N GLY A 89 19.77 -1.85 -28.08
CA GLY A 89 20.94 -2.51 -27.49
C GLY A 89 20.67 -3.23 -26.15
N VAL A 90 19.43 -3.27 -25.67
CA VAL A 90 19.03 -3.84 -24.38
C VAL A 90 17.89 -4.83 -24.61
N LYS A 91 18.07 -6.10 -24.20
CA LYS A 91 17.11 -7.20 -24.48
C LYS A 91 15.77 -7.06 -23.73
N LYS A 92 15.81 -6.76 -22.42
CA LYS A 92 14.62 -6.61 -21.56
C LYS A 92 14.66 -5.27 -20.81
N PRO A 93 14.44 -4.14 -21.51
CA PRO A 93 14.53 -2.82 -20.91
C PRO A 93 13.40 -2.55 -19.88
N GLY A 94 13.76 -1.86 -18.79
CA GLY A 94 12.82 -1.43 -17.76
C GLY A 94 11.76 -0.46 -18.30
N ILE A 95 10.56 -0.50 -17.74
CA ILE A 95 9.40 0.25 -18.28
C ILE A 95 9.61 1.78 -18.25
N LYS A 96 10.35 2.28 -17.26
CA LYS A 96 10.66 3.71 -17.09
C LYS A 96 11.29 4.37 -18.32
N TYR A 97 12.09 3.64 -19.11
CA TYR A 97 12.70 4.18 -20.34
C TYR A 97 11.65 4.49 -21.42
N PHE A 98 10.55 3.74 -21.45
CA PHE A 98 9.43 3.97 -22.37
C PHE A 98 8.48 5.04 -21.85
N GLU A 99 8.32 5.21 -20.54
CA GLU A 99 7.57 6.33 -19.96
C GLU A 99 8.29 7.66 -20.21
N LEU A 100 9.62 7.69 -20.06
CA LEU A 100 10.43 8.83 -20.47
C LEU A 100 10.31 9.09 -21.98
N LEU A 101 10.36 8.05 -22.83
CA LEU A 101 10.14 8.20 -24.26
C LEU A 101 8.74 8.74 -24.58
N ALA A 102 7.70 8.26 -23.89
CA ALA A 102 6.32 8.70 -24.07
C ALA A 102 6.17 10.19 -23.75
N TRP A 103 6.75 10.64 -22.63
CA TRP A 103 6.82 12.06 -22.27
C TRP A 103 7.53 12.89 -23.35
N LEU A 104 8.72 12.46 -23.79
CA LEU A 104 9.50 13.13 -24.83
C LEU A 104 8.73 13.25 -26.15
N ILE A 105 8.10 12.17 -26.64
CA ILE A 105 7.35 12.20 -27.91
C ILE A 105 5.92 12.75 -27.77
N GLY A 106 5.45 13.09 -26.57
CA GLY A 106 4.06 13.52 -26.33
C GLY A 106 3.03 12.41 -26.60
N PHE A 107 3.34 11.17 -26.23
CA PHE A 107 2.42 10.03 -26.28
C PHE A 107 1.49 10.05 -25.06
N HIS A 108 0.23 9.67 -25.26
CA HIS A 108 -0.76 9.58 -24.19
C HIS A 108 -1.46 8.21 -24.20
N PRO A 109 -1.66 7.58 -23.02
CA PRO A 109 -1.19 8.01 -21.71
C PRO A 109 0.34 7.95 -21.55
N LYS A 110 0.93 8.89 -20.79
CA LYS A 110 2.39 9.02 -20.62
C LYS A 110 3.01 7.95 -19.71
N THR A 111 2.19 7.32 -18.86
CA THR A 111 2.61 6.29 -17.92
C THR A 111 1.96 4.96 -18.25
N SER A 112 2.71 3.89 -18.03
CA SER A 112 2.25 2.51 -18.21
C SER A 112 1.05 2.20 -17.32
N THR A 113 1.04 2.72 -16.09
CA THR A 113 -0.09 2.63 -15.17
C THR A 113 -1.37 3.19 -15.80
N ALA A 114 -1.36 4.46 -16.23
CA ALA A 114 -2.54 5.10 -16.80
C ALA A 114 -3.03 4.38 -18.07
N TYR A 115 -2.09 3.92 -18.92
CA TYR A 115 -2.41 3.10 -20.08
C TYR A 115 -3.15 1.79 -19.73
N TYR A 116 -2.63 1.01 -18.77
CA TYR A 116 -3.30 -0.23 -18.36
C TYR A 116 -4.62 0.04 -17.59
N MET A 117 -4.70 1.09 -16.77
CA MET A 117 -5.95 1.54 -16.13
C MET A 117 -7.03 1.83 -17.18
N GLU A 118 -6.72 2.63 -18.21
CA GLU A 118 -7.68 2.97 -19.28
C GLU A 118 -8.16 1.73 -20.04
N LEU A 119 -7.24 0.82 -20.39
CA LEU A 119 -7.58 -0.45 -21.05
C LEU A 119 -8.51 -1.31 -20.21
N HIS A 120 -8.24 -1.45 -18.90
CA HIS A 120 -9.11 -2.19 -17.99
C HIS A 120 -10.48 -1.52 -17.84
N ARG A 121 -10.53 -0.19 -17.71
CA ARG A 121 -11.78 0.57 -17.61
C ARG A 121 -12.64 0.44 -18.87
N ASN A 122 -12.03 0.50 -20.04
CA ASN A 122 -12.72 0.33 -21.32
C ASN A 122 -13.25 -1.11 -21.46
N SER A 123 -12.44 -2.11 -21.08
CA SER A 123 -12.85 -3.52 -21.05
C SER A 123 -14.06 -3.77 -20.13
N GLN A 124 -14.08 -3.13 -18.94
CA GLN A 124 -15.22 -3.21 -18.01
C GLN A 124 -16.49 -2.58 -18.61
N LYS A 125 -16.38 -1.38 -19.19
CA LYS A 125 -17.50 -0.70 -19.86
C LYS A 125 -18.11 -1.55 -20.97
N GLU A 126 -17.30 -2.16 -21.82
CA GLU A 126 -17.81 -3.06 -22.86
C GLU A 126 -18.61 -4.24 -22.29
N ILE A 127 -18.19 -4.80 -21.15
CA ILE A 127 -18.90 -5.89 -20.47
C ILE A 127 -20.24 -5.38 -19.90
N GLU A 128 -20.26 -4.19 -19.31
CA GLU A 128 -21.46 -3.56 -18.77
C GLU A 128 -22.46 -3.20 -19.89
N ASP A 129 -22.00 -2.63 -20.99
CA ASP A 129 -22.82 -2.28 -22.15
C ASP A 129 -23.39 -3.54 -22.83
N LYS A 130 -22.59 -4.61 -22.99
CA LYS A 130 -23.09 -5.92 -23.47
C LYS A 130 -24.16 -6.51 -22.55
N ARG A 131 -24.00 -6.39 -21.22
CA ARG A 131 -25.03 -6.80 -20.24
C ARG A 131 -26.28 -5.93 -20.32
N ARG A 132 -26.15 -4.61 -20.52
CA ARG A 132 -27.28 -3.68 -20.61
C ARG A 132 -28.08 -3.86 -21.91
N GLY A 133 -27.41 -4.09 -23.04
CA GLY A 133 -28.05 -4.40 -24.31
C GLY A 133 -28.87 -5.69 -24.27
N SER A 134 -28.32 -6.77 -23.70
CA SER A 134 -29.01 -8.06 -23.57
C SER A 134 -30.17 -8.07 -22.55
N ILE A 135 -30.29 -7.05 -21.70
CA ILE A 135 -31.49 -6.81 -20.86
C ILE A 135 -32.57 -6.06 -21.68
N SER A 136 -32.19 -5.16 -22.59
CA SER A 136 -33.13 -4.42 -23.43
C SER A 136 -33.87 -5.33 -24.43
N GLU A 137 -33.18 -6.32 -25.01
CA GLU A 137 -33.80 -7.27 -25.96
C GLU A 137 -34.82 -8.20 -25.27
N LYS A 138 -34.57 -8.62 -24.01
CA LYS A 138 -35.50 -9.45 -23.25
C LYS A 138 -36.80 -8.74 -22.87
N ASN A 139 -36.79 -7.43 -22.74
CA ASN A 139 -37.97 -6.65 -22.34
C ASN A 139 -38.89 -6.28 -23.52
N THR A 140 -38.53 -6.64 -24.76
CA THR A 140 -39.31 -6.28 -25.97
C THR A 140 -40.18 -7.45 -26.48
N SER A 141 -40.09 -8.65 -25.88
CA SER A 141 -40.83 -9.86 -26.30
C SER A 141 -41.95 -10.32 -25.36
N THR A 142 -42.37 -9.51 -24.39
CA THR A 142 -43.47 -9.83 -23.46
C THR A 142 -44.66 -8.88 -23.62
N ASN A 143 -45.27 -8.92 -24.81
CA ASN A 143 -46.65 -8.45 -25.05
C ASN A 143 -47.29 -9.11 -26.29
N ALA A 144 -47.37 -10.45 -26.29
CA ALA A 144 -48.27 -11.23 -27.15
C ALA A 144 -48.63 -12.53 -26.42
N GLY A 145 -49.94 -12.79 -26.26
CA GLY A 145 -50.46 -13.69 -25.23
C GLY A 145 -50.49 -15.20 -25.51
N VAL A 146 -51.04 -15.87 -24.48
CA VAL A 146 -51.77 -17.15 -24.49
C VAL A 146 -50.95 -18.46 -24.57
N GLU A 147 -50.95 -19.14 -23.42
CA GLU A 147 -51.03 -20.59 -23.17
C GLU A 147 -50.38 -21.61 -24.15
N THR A 148 -49.43 -22.40 -23.64
CA THR A 148 -49.74 -23.78 -23.15
C THR A 148 -48.54 -24.42 -22.44
N ASN A 149 -48.79 -25.30 -21.46
CA ASN A 149 -47.75 -26.06 -20.76
C ASN A 149 -47.40 -27.36 -21.50
N VAL A 150 -46.12 -27.62 -21.75
CA VAL A 150 -45.54 -28.98 -21.68
C VAL A 150 -44.17 -28.87 -21.01
N ASN A 151 -43.93 -29.77 -20.04
CA ASN A 151 -42.74 -29.79 -19.21
C ASN A 151 -41.92 -31.05 -19.56
N THR A 152 -40.65 -30.88 -19.96
CA THR A 152 -39.74 -32.02 -20.17
C THR A 152 -38.32 -31.66 -19.76
N ASN A 153 -37.76 -32.41 -18.79
CA ASN A 153 -36.36 -32.37 -18.42
C ASN A 153 -35.52 -33.23 -19.36
N GLU A 154 -34.45 -32.66 -19.93
CA GLU A 154 -33.25 -33.33 -20.44
C GLU A 154 -32.19 -32.22 -20.61
N GLY A 155 -30.90 -32.34 -20.26
CA GLY A 155 -30.18 -33.50 -19.74
C GLY A 155 -28.93 -33.82 -20.56
N PHE A 156 -27.95 -32.92 -20.68
CA PHE A 156 -26.64 -33.20 -21.30
C PHE A 156 -25.54 -32.34 -20.64
N ILE A 157 -24.75 -32.88 -19.72
CA ILE A 157 -23.54 -33.73 -19.87
C ILE A 157 -22.25 -32.90 -20.09
N HIS A 158 -21.34 -33.13 -19.16
CA HIS A 158 -19.99 -32.60 -19.05
C HIS A 158 -19.03 -33.44 -19.92
N GLU A 159 -18.52 -32.91 -21.03
CA GLU A 159 -17.51 -33.63 -21.83
C GLU A 159 -16.08 -33.19 -21.43
N ARG A 160 -15.36 -34.11 -20.79
CA ARG A 160 -13.92 -33.99 -20.51
C ARG A 160 -13.15 -34.55 -21.71
N LYS A 161 -12.20 -33.80 -22.26
CA LYS A 161 -11.17 -34.34 -23.17
C LYS A 161 -9.79 -33.95 -22.66
N ASP A 162 -9.15 -34.90 -21.99
CA ASP A 162 -7.70 -34.95 -21.82
C ASP A 162 -7.09 -35.53 -23.11
N VAL A 163 -6.14 -34.82 -23.72
CA VAL A 163 -5.01 -35.41 -24.44
C VAL A 163 -3.79 -34.54 -24.11
N GLY A 164 -2.71 -35.16 -23.66
CA GLY A 164 -1.50 -34.48 -23.20
C GLY A 164 -0.38 -34.41 -24.24
N GLU A 165 0.81 -34.09 -23.73
CA GLU A 165 2.08 -33.84 -24.43
C GLU A 165 2.12 -32.54 -25.28
N THR A 166 3.21 -31.77 -25.29
CA THR A 166 4.55 -31.97 -24.70
C THR A 166 5.08 -30.68 -24.06
N SER A 167 5.88 -30.82 -23.00
CA SER A 167 6.41 -29.68 -22.24
C SER A 167 7.79 -29.22 -22.72
N GLU A 168 7.84 -28.12 -23.47
CA GLU A 168 9.04 -27.27 -23.59
C GLU A 168 8.63 -25.78 -23.57
N GLU A 169 8.64 -25.14 -22.40
CA GLU A 169 8.64 -23.68 -22.35
C GLU A 169 9.60 -23.14 -21.27
N LYS A 170 10.21 -22.00 -21.58
CA LYS A 170 11.52 -21.60 -21.05
C LYS A 170 11.41 -20.84 -19.73
N ASN A 171 12.36 -21.11 -18.84
CA ASN A 171 12.55 -20.36 -17.60
C ASN A 171 12.78 -18.87 -17.90
N ASP A 172 11.79 -18.04 -17.59
CA ASP A 172 11.92 -16.59 -17.68
C ASP A 172 12.25 -16.00 -16.30
N ASP A 173 13.45 -16.34 -15.81
CA ASP A 173 14.02 -15.78 -14.58
C ASP A 173 14.25 -14.28 -14.74
N GLN A 174 13.42 -13.47 -14.09
CA GLN A 174 13.61 -12.02 -14.04
C GLN A 174 14.68 -11.66 -13.02
N GLN A 175 15.93 -11.78 -13.44
CA GLN A 175 17.11 -11.39 -12.69
C GLN A 175 17.50 -9.95 -13.06
N ASP A 176 16.93 -8.97 -12.36
CA ASP A 176 17.30 -7.56 -12.45
C ASP A 176 18.66 -7.35 -11.74
N GLY A 177 19.75 -7.71 -12.41
CA GLY A 177 21.12 -7.62 -11.89
C GLY A 177 21.70 -6.20 -12.00
N GLU A 178 22.17 -5.67 -10.86
CA GLU A 178 22.96 -4.44 -10.82
C GLU A 178 24.37 -4.68 -11.39
N GLY A 179 24.71 -3.97 -12.47
CA GLY A 179 26.08 -3.93 -12.99
C GLY A 179 26.98 -3.04 -12.14
N LYS A 180 27.57 -3.59 -11.08
CA LYS A 180 28.77 -3.00 -10.46
C LYS A 180 29.97 -3.38 -11.33
N ASN A 181 30.53 -2.40 -12.04
CA ASN A 181 31.85 -2.59 -12.66
C ASN A 181 32.92 -2.33 -11.61
N GLU A 182 33.53 -3.41 -11.15
CA GLU A 182 34.81 -3.38 -10.45
C GLU A 182 35.92 -2.93 -11.42
N VAL A 183 36.90 -2.20 -10.89
CA VAL A 183 37.99 -1.62 -11.68
C VAL A 183 39.06 -2.68 -11.86
N ASP A 184 39.44 -2.97 -13.11
CA ASP A 184 40.65 -3.74 -13.40
C ASP A 184 41.72 -2.81 -13.99
N ILE A 185 42.94 -2.94 -13.47
CA ILE A 185 44.04 -2.01 -13.68
C ILE A 185 45.03 -2.63 -14.67
N SER A 186 45.19 -2.02 -15.83
CA SER A 186 46.36 -2.21 -16.68
C SER A 186 47.16 -0.91 -16.75
N LYS A 187 48.40 -0.96 -16.26
CA LYS A 187 49.36 0.14 -16.23
C LYS A 187 49.82 0.56 -17.63
N GLU A 188 50.11 1.85 -17.79
CA GLU A 188 51.34 2.31 -18.46
C GLU A 188 51.93 3.47 -17.63
N GLU A 189 53.26 3.54 -17.55
CA GLU A 189 54.03 4.42 -16.65
C GLU A 189 54.73 5.54 -17.45
N GLY A 190 55.16 6.61 -16.76
CA GLY A 190 55.82 7.80 -17.31
C GLY A 190 55.24 9.07 -16.66
N GLU A 191 55.75 9.50 -15.50
CA GLU A 191 56.83 10.51 -15.38
C GLU A 191 56.43 11.85 -16.02
N ASP A 192 56.48 13.01 -15.33
CA ASP A 192 57.56 13.42 -14.43
C ASP A 192 57.15 14.65 -13.57
N LYS A 193 57.65 14.73 -12.31
CA LYS A 193 57.92 15.93 -11.46
C LYS A 193 56.84 17.02 -11.22
N ALA A 194 56.93 17.87 -10.20
CA ALA A 194 57.49 17.85 -8.83
C ALA A 194 57.10 19.20 -8.15
N ASP A 195 57.51 19.41 -6.90
CA ASP A 195 57.57 20.71 -6.19
C ASP A 195 56.23 21.37 -5.81
N ASP A 196 56.04 21.95 -4.62
CA ASP A 196 56.65 21.68 -3.31
C ASP A 196 55.79 22.33 -2.19
N GLU A 197 56.07 21.99 -0.92
CA GLU A 197 56.02 22.87 0.28
C GLU A 197 54.79 23.82 0.58
N GLU A 198 54.38 24.14 1.83
CA GLU A 198 54.86 23.77 3.18
C GLU A 198 53.94 24.39 4.28
N LYS A 199 53.66 23.65 5.39
CA LYS A 199 53.37 24.08 6.81
C LYS A 199 52.30 25.17 7.11
N ASP A 200 51.89 25.47 8.36
CA ASP A 200 51.87 24.83 9.71
C ASP A 200 51.00 25.75 10.61
N LYS A 201 50.74 25.30 11.85
CA LYS A 201 50.37 26.07 13.06
C LYS A 201 48.87 26.24 13.36
N ARG A 202 48.45 26.24 14.64
CA ARG A 202 48.84 25.45 15.81
C ARG A 202 47.83 25.68 16.95
N LYS A 203 47.65 24.66 17.80
CA LYS A 203 47.35 24.72 19.26
C LYS A 203 46.05 25.36 19.81
N THR A 204 45.30 24.47 20.45
CA THR A 204 44.62 24.56 21.76
C THR A 204 44.99 25.68 22.76
N LEU A 205 43.97 26.27 23.42
CA LEU A 205 43.81 26.72 24.85
C LEU A 205 42.53 27.63 24.95
N LEU A 206 41.82 27.89 26.05
CA LEU A 206 41.45 27.13 27.28
C LEU A 206 40.27 27.86 28.02
N LYS A 207 39.44 27.12 28.80
CA LYS A 207 38.63 27.50 30.01
C LYS A 207 37.91 28.89 30.14
N GLY A 208 36.65 28.84 30.63
CA GLY A 208 36.30 29.43 31.95
C GLY A 208 35.18 30.49 32.06
N GLY A 209 34.36 30.41 33.13
CA GLY A 209 33.28 31.34 33.53
C GLY A 209 31.90 30.94 32.95
N GLU A 210 30.84 30.58 33.69
CA GLU A 210 30.43 30.80 35.10
C GLU A 210 30.27 32.27 35.51
N ASP A 211 29.02 32.71 35.68
CA ASP A 211 28.59 33.45 36.88
C ASP A 211 27.07 33.35 37.10
N SER A 212 26.64 33.26 38.36
CA SER A 212 25.24 33.04 38.79
C SER A 212 24.43 34.33 38.95
N LYS A 213 23.10 34.21 39.07
CA LYS A 213 22.40 34.81 40.24
C LYS A 213 21.03 34.20 40.55
N ASP A 214 20.84 33.99 41.85
CA ASP A 214 19.69 33.35 42.48
C ASP A 214 18.44 34.24 42.60
N GLY A 215 17.32 33.60 42.90
CA GLY A 215 16.03 34.25 43.22
C GLY A 215 15.04 33.28 43.84
N ALA A 216 15.34 32.74 45.02
CA ALA A 216 14.48 31.80 45.73
C ALA A 216 13.43 32.50 46.60
N GLN A 217 12.20 31.97 46.65
CA GLN A 217 11.34 32.08 47.84
C GLN A 217 10.41 30.87 47.96
N LYS A 218 10.04 30.51 49.19
CA LYS A 218 9.40 29.24 49.59
C LYS A 218 8.37 29.51 50.71
N ASN A 219 7.47 28.55 50.93
CA ASN A 219 6.44 28.48 51.99
C ASN A 219 5.21 29.38 51.70
N ASP A 220 3.99 29.11 52.19
CA ASP A 220 3.58 28.35 53.39
C ASP A 220 2.47 27.30 53.17
N GLU A 221 2.38 26.36 54.13
CA GLU A 221 1.18 25.55 54.39
C GLU A 221 0.19 26.33 55.26
N THR A 222 -1.12 26.12 55.10
CA THR A 222 -2.06 26.22 56.23
C THR A 222 -3.29 25.33 56.01
N SER A 223 -3.48 24.36 56.89
CA SER A 223 -4.77 23.68 57.06
C SER A 223 -5.64 24.44 58.06
N ASN A 224 -6.95 24.51 57.84
CA ASN A 224 -7.92 24.62 58.94
C ASN A 224 -9.28 24.10 58.46
N GLY A 225 -9.88 23.19 59.22
CA GLY A 225 -11.26 22.76 59.05
C GLY A 225 -12.13 23.28 60.19
N VAL A 226 -13.44 23.33 60.00
CA VAL A 226 -14.44 23.45 61.08
C VAL A 226 -15.64 22.56 60.74
N ALA A 227 -16.16 21.86 61.74
CA ALA A 227 -17.39 21.09 61.66
C ALA A 227 -18.50 21.73 62.53
N GLY A 228 -19.76 21.46 62.17
CA GLY A 228 -20.98 21.88 62.87
C GLY A 228 -22.17 21.60 61.95
N HIS A 229 -22.92 20.49 62.06
CA HIS A 229 -23.69 19.97 63.19
C HIS A 229 -24.94 20.81 63.51
N GLN A 230 -26.09 20.37 63.02
CA GLN A 230 -27.35 20.54 63.74
C GLN A 230 -28.36 19.44 63.40
N GLN A 231 -28.93 18.87 64.46
CA GLN A 231 -30.05 17.91 64.41
C GLN A 231 -31.36 18.65 64.63
N ASN A 232 -32.45 18.09 64.11
CA ASN A 232 -33.81 18.01 64.70
C ASN A 232 -34.61 17.10 63.75
N GLY A 233 -35.47 16.19 64.18
CA GLY A 233 -36.13 16.05 65.48
C GLY A 233 -37.64 15.98 65.21
N GLY A 234 -38.23 14.78 65.29
CA GLY A 234 -39.59 14.54 64.81
C GLY A 234 -40.01 13.07 64.96
N GLU A 235 -40.38 12.72 66.19
CA GLU A 235 -40.84 11.41 66.64
C GLU A 235 -42.37 11.30 66.46
N ASN A 236 -42.87 10.08 66.17
CA ASN A 236 -44.20 9.59 66.57
C ASN A 236 -44.36 8.12 66.14
N ASP A 237 -44.75 7.28 67.09
CA ASP A 237 -45.14 5.89 66.87
C ASP A 237 -46.55 5.77 66.26
N ASP A 238 -46.82 4.67 65.57
CA ASP A 238 -48.01 3.84 65.83
C ASP A 238 -47.92 2.48 65.09
N GLY A 239 -48.39 1.40 65.73
CA GLY A 239 -48.16 0.02 65.29
C GLY A 239 -49.25 -0.58 64.39
N GLY A 240 -48.94 -1.67 63.67
CA GLY A 240 -49.92 -2.30 62.76
C GLY A 240 -49.51 -3.61 62.04
N SER A 241 -49.42 -4.72 62.80
CA SER A 241 -49.72 -6.12 62.40
C SER A 241 -49.54 -6.63 60.94
N LEU A 242 -48.59 -7.56 60.78
CA LEU A 242 -48.68 -8.86 60.08
C LEU A 242 -49.57 -9.01 58.80
N GLN A 243 -48.92 -9.08 57.65
CA GLN A 243 -48.99 -10.17 56.65
C GLN A 243 -47.85 -9.93 55.63
N GLY A 244 -47.11 -10.92 55.11
CA GLY A 244 -47.42 -12.34 54.99
C GLY A 244 -47.15 -12.87 53.57
N GLU A 245 -46.51 -12.08 52.68
CA GLU A 245 -46.32 -12.45 51.28
C GLU A 245 -45.12 -13.38 51.06
N LYS A 246 -45.41 -14.56 50.50
CA LYS A 246 -44.45 -15.66 50.32
C LYS A 246 -43.56 -15.39 49.10
N ASN A 247 -42.40 -14.79 49.32
CA ASN A 247 -41.29 -14.86 48.36
C ASN A 247 -40.82 -16.32 48.21
N GLY A 248 -41.37 -17.03 47.23
CA GLY A 248 -40.91 -18.36 46.85
C GLY A 248 -39.43 -18.34 46.45
N PRO A 249 -38.66 -19.42 46.71
CA PRO A 249 -37.25 -19.44 46.39
C PRO A 249 -37.06 -19.35 44.87
N LYS A 250 -36.46 -18.25 44.41
CA LYS A 250 -36.02 -18.12 43.01
C LYS A 250 -35.12 -19.32 42.69
N PRO A 251 -35.37 -20.05 41.59
CA PRO A 251 -34.57 -21.24 41.27
C PRO A 251 -33.10 -20.84 41.13
N PRO A 252 -32.15 -21.70 41.55
CA PRO A 252 -30.73 -21.37 41.48
C PRO A 252 -30.31 -21.21 40.03
N VAL A 253 -30.18 -19.96 39.58
CA VAL A 253 -29.65 -19.61 38.25
C VAL A 253 -28.27 -20.25 38.16
N SER A 254 -28.16 -21.31 37.35
CA SER A 254 -26.99 -22.18 37.39
C SER A 254 -25.70 -21.36 37.22
N THR A 255 -24.70 -21.63 38.05
CA THR A 255 -23.39 -20.95 38.00
C THR A 255 -22.77 -21.04 36.61
N LEU A 256 -23.05 -22.14 35.90
CA LEU A 256 -22.70 -22.35 34.49
C LEU A 256 -23.29 -21.31 33.52
N PHE A 257 -24.53 -20.84 33.72
CA PHE A 257 -25.10 -19.79 32.87
C PHE A 257 -24.34 -18.46 33.05
N LYS A 258 -23.96 -18.13 34.30
CA LYS A 258 -23.15 -16.95 34.59
C LYS A 258 -21.74 -17.05 34.00
N VAL A 259 -21.11 -18.22 34.07
CA VAL A 259 -19.79 -18.48 33.47
C VAL A 259 -19.86 -18.41 31.93
N ALA A 260 -20.89 -19.00 31.31
CA ALA A 260 -21.10 -18.93 29.86
C ALA A 260 -21.31 -17.48 29.39
N CYS A 261 -22.17 -16.71 30.07
CA CYS A 261 -22.33 -15.28 29.78
C CYS A 261 -21.03 -14.50 29.95
N SER A 262 -20.21 -14.81 30.96
CA SER A 262 -18.90 -14.15 31.17
C SER A 262 -17.95 -14.39 29.98
N PHE A 263 -17.85 -15.63 29.49
CA PHE A 263 -17.03 -15.93 28.29
C PHE A 263 -17.58 -15.27 27.03
N ILE A 264 -18.90 -15.24 26.84
CA ILE A 264 -19.52 -14.54 25.70
C ILE A 264 -19.22 -13.03 25.78
N ILE A 265 -19.34 -12.42 26.96
CA ILE A 265 -19.01 -10.99 27.16
C ILE A 265 -17.52 -10.74 26.88
N LEU A 266 -16.60 -11.58 27.37
CA LEU A 266 -15.17 -11.46 27.06
C LEU A 266 -14.87 -11.62 25.56
N PHE A 267 -15.57 -12.53 24.87
CA PHE A 267 -15.40 -12.72 23.43
C PHE A 267 -15.96 -11.54 22.63
N VAL A 268 -17.13 -10.99 23.02
CA VAL A 268 -17.72 -9.79 22.43
C VAL A 268 -16.85 -8.56 22.68
N VAL A 269 -16.31 -8.37 23.90
CA VAL A 269 -15.39 -7.27 24.21
C VAL A 269 -14.07 -7.42 23.45
N SER A 270 -13.51 -8.63 23.36
CA SER A 270 -12.27 -8.90 22.61
C SER A 270 -12.44 -8.70 21.10
N THR A 271 -13.53 -9.19 20.52
CA THR A 271 -13.83 -8.98 19.09
C THR A 271 -14.19 -7.54 18.78
N SER A 272 -14.90 -6.84 19.67
CA SER A 272 -15.16 -5.40 19.54
C SER A 272 -13.86 -4.59 19.63
N TYR A 273 -12.97 -4.92 20.57
CA TYR A 273 -11.66 -4.29 20.71
C TYR A 273 -10.77 -4.53 19.48
N TRP A 274 -10.74 -5.77 18.95
CA TRP A 274 -10.01 -6.11 17.73
C TRP A 274 -10.58 -5.38 16.50
N PHE A 275 -11.92 -5.31 16.38
CA PHE A 275 -12.60 -4.58 15.31
C PHE A 275 -12.37 -3.07 15.40
N TRP A 276 -12.39 -2.50 16.61
CA TRP A 276 -12.15 -1.07 16.86
C TRP A 276 -10.70 -0.70 16.54
N LYS A 277 -9.74 -1.50 17.04
CA LYS A 277 -8.30 -1.32 16.75
C LYS A 277 -7.99 -1.38 15.25
N ASN A 278 -8.53 -2.36 14.53
CA ASN A 278 -8.37 -2.46 13.07
C ASN A 278 -9.02 -1.30 12.28
N ASN A 279 -9.84 -0.47 12.92
CA ASN A 279 -10.53 0.66 12.29
C ASN A 279 -9.90 2.01 12.69
N GLU A 280 -9.20 2.09 13.82
CA GLU A 280 -8.48 3.28 14.29
C GLU A 280 -7.26 3.59 13.40
N ASP A 281 -6.54 2.56 12.94
CA ASP A 281 -5.42 2.65 11.98
C ASP A 281 -5.80 3.17 10.57
N LYS A 282 -7.08 3.49 10.31
CA LYS A 282 -7.58 4.03 9.03
C LYS A 282 -7.82 5.54 9.05
N ALA A 283 -7.59 6.23 10.17
CA ALA A 283 -7.75 7.67 10.25
C ALA A 283 -6.61 8.39 9.49
N ILE A 284 -6.79 8.59 8.17
CA ILE A 284 -5.84 9.37 7.36
C ILE A 284 -5.82 10.80 7.90
N HIS A 285 -4.69 11.20 8.49
CA HIS A 285 -4.50 12.54 9.00
C HIS A 285 -4.34 13.55 7.85
N THR A 286 -5.29 14.47 7.72
CA THR A 286 -5.17 15.61 6.81
C THR A 286 -3.98 16.50 7.23
N ALA A 287 -3.08 16.79 6.29
CA ALA A 287 -1.90 17.60 6.54
C ALA A 287 -2.25 19.03 7.00
N LYS A 288 -1.61 19.51 8.05
CA LYS A 288 -1.64 20.92 8.46
C LYS A 288 -0.74 21.77 7.55
N SER A 289 -0.94 23.08 7.56
CA SER A 289 -0.17 24.03 6.74
C SER A 289 1.35 23.98 6.96
N ILE A 290 1.82 23.55 8.13
CA ILE A 290 3.25 23.40 8.49
C ILE A 290 3.83 22.02 8.16
N GLU A 291 3.00 21.06 7.71
CA GLU A 291 3.39 19.67 7.45
C GLU A 291 3.57 19.47 5.93
N GLN A 292 4.63 20.07 5.37
CA GLN A 292 4.91 20.09 3.93
C GLN A 292 5.64 18.83 3.41
N CYS A 293 5.92 17.86 4.30
CA CYS A 293 6.48 16.56 3.96
C CYS A 293 5.53 15.44 4.40
N MET A 294 5.81 14.23 3.93
CA MET A 294 5.16 13.01 4.41
C MET A 294 6.19 11.88 4.57
N TYR A 295 5.86 10.87 5.37
CA TYR A 295 6.68 9.69 5.59
C TYR A 295 5.81 8.43 5.61
N TRP A 296 6.41 7.28 5.28
CA TRP A 296 5.69 6.00 5.24
C TRP A 296 5.67 5.33 6.62
N THR A 297 4.49 4.98 7.12
CA THR A 297 4.29 4.31 8.43
C THR A 297 4.61 2.82 8.39
N GLY A 298 4.75 2.24 7.20
CA GLY A 298 4.69 0.81 6.96
C GLY A 298 3.35 0.37 6.34
N GLN A 299 2.29 1.16 6.47
CA GLN A 299 0.95 0.86 5.93
C GLN A 299 0.35 1.99 5.09
N HIS A 300 0.64 3.25 5.39
CA HIS A 300 0.13 4.44 4.69
C HIS A 300 1.13 5.59 4.82
N TYR A 301 0.88 6.70 4.13
CA TYR A 301 1.63 7.95 4.37
C TYR A 301 0.99 8.77 5.48
N GLU A 302 1.83 9.42 6.30
CA GLU A 302 1.42 10.43 7.28
C GLU A 302 2.13 11.77 7.04
N PRO A 303 1.44 12.90 7.29
CA PRO A 303 2.03 14.22 7.15
C PRO A 303 3.06 14.48 8.26
N ILE A 304 4.11 15.23 7.95
CA ILE A 304 5.16 15.62 8.90
C ILE A 304 5.78 16.97 8.49
N ASN A 305 6.25 17.74 9.47
CA ASN A 305 7.12 18.87 9.20
C ASN A 305 8.45 18.36 8.59
N CYS A 306 8.88 18.95 7.47
CA CYS A 306 10.15 18.61 6.82
C CYS A 306 11.36 18.79 7.74
N ASP A 307 11.35 19.81 8.61
CA ASP A 307 12.41 20.17 9.55
C ASP A 307 12.44 19.28 10.80
N ASN A 308 11.58 18.27 10.88
CA ASN A 308 11.58 17.34 12.01
C ASN A 308 12.89 16.53 12.05
N ASN A 309 13.54 16.46 13.20
CA ASN A 309 14.87 15.84 13.35
C ASN A 309 14.88 14.29 13.38
N ASP A 310 13.75 13.60 13.20
CA ASP A 310 13.71 12.14 13.14
C ASP A 310 14.37 11.62 11.83
N LEU A 311 15.59 11.09 11.96
CA LEU A 311 16.39 10.54 10.86
C LEU A 311 15.97 9.13 10.45
N ASN A 312 15.15 8.42 11.25
CA ASN A 312 14.66 7.08 10.89
C ASN A 312 13.50 7.12 9.90
N LYS A 313 12.87 8.30 9.74
CA LYS A 313 11.78 8.53 8.80
C LYS A 313 12.34 9.10 7.50
N LEU A 314 12.24 8.34 6.41
CA LEU A 314 12.47 8.87 5.07
C LEU A 314 11.35 9.88 4.73
N LYS A 315 11.67 11.16 4.83
CA LYS A 315 10.77 12.26 4.50
C LYS A 315 10.82 12.53 3.00
N ILE A 316 9.66 12.68 2.39
CA ILE A 316 9.51 13.10 0.99
C ILE A 316 8.53 14.28 0.93
N PRO A 317 8.60 15.14 -0.12
CA PRO A 317 7.65 16.23 -0.28
C PRO A 317 6.19 15.73 -0.25
N LEU A 318 5.30 16.49 0.39
CA LEU A 318 3.90 16.13 0.52
C LEU A 318 3.22 16.04 -0.86
N ASN A 319 2.70 14.86 -1.18
CA ASN A 319 1.75 14.67 -2.27
C ASN A 319 0.40 14.26 -1.67
N LYS A 320 -0.63 15.11 -1.85
CA LYS A 320 -1.95 14.91 -1.25
C LYS A 320 -2.68 13.67 -1.78
N GLU A 321 -2.55 13.40 -3.08
CA GLU A 321 -3.18 12.22 -3.70
C GLU A 321 -2.59 10.93 -3.13
N GLN A 322 -1.25 10.86 -3.03
CA GLN A 322 -0.59 9.72 -2.37
C GLN A 322 -0.89 9.64 -0.87
N LEU A 323 -1.05 10.77 -0.17
CA LEU A 323 -1.44 10.78 1.24
C LEU A 323 -2.83 10.15 1.46
N GLU A 324 -3.79 10.47 0.58
CA GLU A 324 -5.19 10.03 0.70
C GLU A 324 -5.41 8.62 0.16
N HIS A 325 -4.70 8.20 -0.90
CA HIS A 325 -5.00 6.96 -1.61
C HIS A 325 -3.93 5.85 -1.47
N GLN A 326 -2.67 6.17 -1.18
CA GLN A 326 -1.59 5.16 -1.13
C GLN A 326 -1.57 4.42 0.22
N GLN A 327 -2.11 3.21 0.23
CA GLN A 327 -2.10 2.30 1.37
C GLN A 327 -1.55 0.93 0.97
N ARG A 328 -1.02 0.17 1.93
CA ARG A 328 -0.62 -1.23 1.77
C ARG A 328 -1.79 -2.14 2.08
N ILE A 329 -2.04 -3.08 1.19
CA ILE A 329 -3.04 -4.13 1.36
C ILE A 329 -2.46 -5.21 2.29
N THR A 330 -2.96 -5.26 3.51
CA THR A 330 -2.49 -6.16 4.57
C THR A 330 -2.99 -7.60 4.43
N MET A 331 -4.04 -7.83 3.63
CA MET A 331 -4.63 -9.14 3.37
C MET A 331 -4.59 -9.48 1.86
N PRO A 332 -3.41 -9.74 1.28
CA PRO A 332 -3.27 -9.94 -0.16
C PRO A 332 -4.08 -11.13 -0.68
N ASP A 333 -4.26 -12.20 0.09
CA ASP A 333 -5.06 -13.37 -0.32
C ASP A 333 -6.58 -13.09 -0.52
N THR A 334 -7.07 -11.91 -0.15
CA THR A 334 -8.45 -11.47 -0.45
C THR A 334 -8.59 -10.87 -1.85
N LEU A 335 -7.47 -10.61 -2.53
CA LEU A 335 -7.49 -10.09 -3.89
C LEU A 335 -7.99 -11.14 -4.88
N THR A 336 -8.69 -10.65 -5.91
CA THR A 336 -9.29 -11.47 -6.97
C THR A 336 -9.03 -10.80 -8.31
N ASN A 337 -9.56 -11.32 -9.41
CA ASN A 337 -9.47 -10.67 -10.72
C ASN A 337 -10.06 -9.24 -10.76
N TYR A 338 -10.87 -8.84 -9.78
CA TYR A 338 -11.28 -7.43 -9.62
C TYR A 338 -10.12 -6.49 -9.27
N ALA A 339 -9.01 -6.99 -8.73
CA ALA A 339 -7.81 -6.19 -8.43
C ALA A 339 -7.06 -5.70 -9.68
N LEU A 340 -7.35 -6.25 -10.87
CA LEU A 340 -6.67 -5.90 -12.11
C LEU A 340 -7.01 -4.45 -12.52
N GLY A 341 -5.98 -3.60 -12.58
CA GLY A 341 -6.13 -2.16 -12.83
C GLY A 341 -6.53 -1.31 -11.63
N MET A 342 -6.75 -1.91 -10.45
CA MET A 342 -7.10 -1.22 -9.19
C MET A 342 -6.11 -1.51 -8.04
N VAL A 343 -5.09 -2.34 -8.27
CA VAL A 343 -4.08 -2.69 -7.28
C VAL A 343 -2.70 -2.71 -7.93
N TRP A 344 -1.71 -2.24 -7.17
CA TRP A 344 -0.31 -2.23 -7.56
C TRP A 344 0.53 -3.08 -6.63
N TYR A 345 1.74 -3.44 -7.05
CA TYR A 345 2.67 -4.22 -6.26
C TYR A 345 4.10 -3.69 -6.34
N GLY A 346 4.84 -3.88 -5.25
CA GLY A 346 6.26 -3.59 -5.15
C GLY A 346 7.03 -4.83 -4.69
N LYS A 347 8.12 -5.17 -5.39
CA LYS A 347 9.08 -6.18 -4.91
C LYS A 347 9.92 -5.56 -3.77
N VAL A 348 9.97 -6.23 -2.62
CA VAL A 348 10.80 -5.80 -1.48
C VAL A 348 12.18 -6.44 -1.61
N ASN A 349 13.22 -5.62 -1.76
CA ASN A 349 14.60 -6.13 -1.75
C ASN A 349 14.91 -6.71 -0.36
N GLY A 350 15.40 -7.95 -0.29
CA GLY A 350 15.76 -8.61 0.98
C GLY A 350 14.62 -9.37 1.69
N SER A 351 13.40 -9.45 1.12
CA SER A 351 12.37 -10.36 1.63
C SER A 351 12.82 -11.83 1.45
N ILE A 352 12.82 -12.60 2.54
CA ILE A 352 13.27 -14.01 2.62
C ILE A 352 12.47 -14.90 1.66
N ASP A 353 11.18 -14.62 1.57
CA ASP A 353 10.15 -15.32 0.80
C ASP A 353 9.94 -14.74 -0.62
N LYS A 354 10.63 -13.65 -0.97
CA LYS A 354 10.48 -12.87 -2.21
C LYS A 354 9.02 -12.49 -2.52
N THR A 355 8.19 -12.30 -1.49
CA THR A 355 6.78 -11.93 -1.68
C THR A 355 6.66 -10.44 -2.03
N PRO A 356 5.82 -10.08 -3.00
CA PRO A 356 5.50 -8.69 -3.30
C PRO A 356 4.59 -8.12 -2.21
N GLN A 357 4.79 -6.84 -1.86
CA GLN A 357 3.76 -6.08 -1.14
C GLN A 357 2.78 -5.49 -2.14
N PHE A 358 1.50 -5.46 -1.78
CA PHE A 358 0.40 -4.96 -2.60
C PHE A 358 -0.13 -3.64 -2.04
N TYR A 359 -0.63 -2.76 -2.91
CA TYR A 359 -0.99 -1.39 -2.58
C TYR A 359 -2.24 -0.93 -3.33
N THR A 360 -3.01 -0.04 -2.70
CA THR A 360 -4.31 0.48 -3.19
C THR A 360 -4.19 1.55 -4.28
N ASP A 361 -3.01 2.11 -4.49
CA ASP A 361 -2.76 3.13 -5.51
C ASP A 361 -1.37 2.95 -6.15
N SER A 362 -1.15 3.69 -7.22
CA SER A 362 0.02 3.73 -8.07
C SER A 362 1.05 4.78 -7.64
N GLY A 363 2.18 4.81 -8.34
CA GLY A 363 3.24 5.79 -8.11
C GLY A 363 4.46 5.20 -7.42
N THR A 364 5.21 6.07 -6.73
CA THR A 364 6.53 5.75 -6.17
C THR A 364 6.41 4.69 -5.07
N ASN A 365 7.24 3.63 -5.12
CA ASN A 365 7.26 2.58 -4.10
C ASN A 365 7.73 3.18 -2.76
N PRO A 366 6.92 3.11 -1.69
CA PRO A 366 7.25 3.72 -0.40
C PRO A 366 8.49 3.12 0.28
N LEU A 367 8.86 1.89 -0.07
CA LEU A 367 10.03 1.20 0.49
C LEU A 367 11.31 1.35 -0.36
N ASP A 368 11.18 1.80 -1.61
CA ASP A 368 12.30 2.05 -2.53
C ASP A 368 11.88 3.15 -3.50
N THR A 369 12.18 4.40 -3.14
CA THR A 369 11.73 5.58 -3.90
C THR A 369 12.40 5.72 -5.27
N THR A 370 13.36 4.84 -5.61
CA THR A 370 13.95 4.75 -6.96
C THR A 370 13.11 3.88 -7.91
N ARG A 371 12.11 3.17 -7.38
CA ARG A 371 11.23 2.26 -8.10
C ARG A 371 9.78 2.75 -8.03
N ARG A 372 9.01 2.42 -9.07
CA ARG A 372 7.56 2.59 -9.11
C ARG A 372 6.87 1.28 -8.74
N LEU A 373 5.68 1.38 -8.15
CA LEU A 373 4.76 0.25 -8.02
C LEU A 373 4.23 -0.14 -9.41
N LEU A 374 4.12 -1.45 -9.65
CA LEU A 374 3.68 -1.99 -10.95
C LEU A 374 2.22 -2.45 -10.85
N PRO A 375 1.39 -2.29 -11.88
CA PRO A 375 0.00 -2.76 -11.85
C PRO A 375 -0.03 -4.29 -11.70
N VAL A 376 -0.95 -4.80 -10.87
CA VAL A 376 -1.13 -6.23 -10.66
C VAL A 376 -1.62 -6.91 -11.94
N THR A 377 -1.03 -8.06 -12.26
CA THR A 377 -1.41 -8.92 -13.39
C THR A 377 -2.03 -10.22 -12.90
N THR A 378 -2.75 -10.93 -13.77
CA THR A 378 -3.33 -12.25 -13.47
C THR A 378 -2.28 -13.26 -13.00
N TYR A 379 -1.05 -13.20 -13.54
CA TYR A 379 0.08 -14.01 -13.08
C TYR A 379 0.46 -13.67 -11.63
N MET A 380 0.54 -12.38 -11.29
CA MET A 380 0.88 -11.94 -9.93
C MET A 380 -0.17 -12.37 -8.91
N LEU A 381 -1.46 -12.31 -9.27
CA LEU A 381 -2.53 -12.88 -8.45
C LEU A 381 -2.33 -14.39 -8.29
N ASN A 382 -2.38 -15.17 -9.38
CA ASN A 382 -2.33 -16.63 -9.32
C ASN A 382 -1.10 -17.19 -8.59
N LYS A 383 0.02 -16.47 -8.58
CA LYS A 383 1.28 -16.89 -7.94
C LYS A 383 1.42 -16.47 -6.47
N TYR A 384 0.90 -15.29 -6.09
CA TYR A 384 1.17 -14.68 -4.78
C TYR A 384 -0.09 -14.40 -3.94
N VAL A 385 -1.28 -14.60 -4.52
CA VAL A 385 -2.60 -14.41 -3.90
C VAL A 385 -3.35 -15.72 -4.07
N SER A 386 -3.51 -16.47 -2.98
CA SER A 386 -4.18 -17.77 -3.02
C SER A 386 -5.43 -17.75 -2.15
N TYR A 387 -6.58 -17.53 -2.80
CA TYR A 387 -7.89 -17.62 -2.15
C TYR A 387 -8.08 -18.96 -1.42
N GLU A 388 -7.66 -20.08 -2.05
CA GLU A 388 -7.65 -21.41 -1.43
C GLU A 388 -6.80 -21.47 -0.17
N ARG A 389 -5.64 -20.80 -0.13
CA ARG A 389 -4.78 -20.75 1.07
C ARG A 389 -5.44 -19.98 2.21
N HIS A 390 -6.12 -18.87 1.90
CA HIS A 390 -6.91 -18.11 2.88
C HIS A 390 -8.12 -18.90 3.39
N LEU A 391 -8.83 -19.61 2.49
CA LEU A 391 -9.98 -20.43 2.83
C LEU A 391 -9.55 -21.64 3.70
N LEU A 392 -8.48 -22.35 3.33
CA LEU A 392 -7.89 -23.43 4.12
C LEU A 392 -7.43 -22.96 5.50
N ASN A 393 -6.73 -21.81 5.58
CA ASN A 393 -6.34 -21.23 6.87
C ASN A 393 -7.59 -20.93 7.73
N THR A 394 -8.59 -20.26 7.17
CA THR A 394 -9.85 -19.94 7.86
C THR A 394 -10.60 -21.18 8.34
N LEU A 395 -10.61 -22.27 7.56
CA LEU A 395 -11.15 -23.57 7.97
C LEU A 395 -10.35 -24.20 9.13
N VAL A 396 -9.01 -24.11 9.12
CA VAL A 396 -8.17 -24.62 10.24
C VAL A 396 -8.42 -23.84 11.53
N TRP A 397 -8.52 -22.52 11.47
CA TRP A 397 -8.82 -21.68 12.66
C TRP A 397 -10.24 -21.95 13.19
N THR A 398 -11.25 -22.03 12.32
CA THR A 398 -12.63 -22.32 12.75
C THR A 398 -12.79 -23.73 13.31
N ALA A 399 -12.17 -24.75 12.71
CA ALA A 399 -12.15 -26.10 13.25
C ALA A 399 -11.45 -26.15 14.63
N SER A 400 -10.32 -25.45 14.79
CA SER A 400 -9.59 -25.37 16.06
C SER A 400 -10.43 -24.72 17.17
N LEU A 401 -11.16 -23.64 16.86
CA LEU A 401 -12.08 -22.99 17.79
C LEU A 401 -13.25 -23.91 18.19
N LEU A 402 -13.83 -24.67 17.25
CA LEU A 402 -14.90 -25.63 17.53
C LEU A 402 -14.43 -26.79 18.43
N VAL A 403 -13.20 -27.29 18.23
CA VAL A 403 -12.59 -28.31 19.10
C VAL A 403 -12.36 -27.75 20.51
N LEU A 404 -11.78 -26.55 20.63
CA LEU A 404 -11.58 -25.89 21.93
C LEU A 404 -12.92 -25.65 22.66
N PHE A 405 -13.94 -25.18 21.95
CA PHE A 405 -15.28 -24.99 22.52
C PHE A 405 -15.91 -26.31 23.01
N SER A 406 -15.73 -27.39 22.25
CA SER A 406 -16.21 -28.74 22.61
C SER A 406 -15.47 -29.30 23.84
N LEU A 407 -14.18 -29.03 23.97
CA LEU A 407 -13.38 -29.37 25.17
C LEU A 407 -13.83 -28.56 26.39
N LEU A 408 -14.09 -27.26 26.24
CA LEU A 408 -14.61 -26.42 27.33
C LEU A 408 -16.00 -26.90 27.78
N ILE A 409 -16.88 -27.29 26.85
CA ILE A 409 -18.20 -27.87 27.16
C ILE A 409 -18.06 -29.19 27.93
N THR A 410 -17.21 -30.11 27.47
CA THR A 410 -17.03 -31.41 28.14
C THR A 410 -16.39 -31.28 29.52
N LEU A 411 -15.44 -30.35 29.71
CA LEU A 411 -14.91 -29.98 31.03
C LEU A 411 -15.99 -29.37 31.95
N ALA A 412 -16.85 -28.49 31.41
CA ALA A 412 -17.96 -27.90 32.13
C ALA A 412 -19.06 -28.92 32.52
N TYR A 413 -19.26 -29.98 31.73
CA TYR A 413 -20.13 -31.10 32.10
C TYR A 413 -19.49 -32.00 33.15
N LYS A 414 -18.20 -32.32 33.03
CA LYS A 414 -17.47 -33.18 33.98
C LYS A 414 -17.33 -32.56 35.37
N THR A 415 -17.33 -31.24 35.46
CA THR A 415 -17.28 -30.48 36.72
C THR A 415 -18.67 -30.18 37.33
N ARG A 416 -19.78 -30.60 36.70
CA ARG A 416 -21.10 -30.55 37.36
C ARG A 416 -21.12 -31.51 38.54
N PRO A 417 -21.39 -31.05 39.78
CA PRO A 417 -21.59 -31.96 40.90
C PRO A 417 -22.81 -32.84 40.61
N LYS A 418 -22.66 -34.16 40.76
CA LYS A 418 -23.79 -35.09 40.70
C LYS A 418 -24.75 -34.74 41.84
N ALA A 419 -26.01 -34.44 41.50
CA ALA A 419 -27.03 -34.24 42.53
C ALA A 419 -27.14 -35.51 43.38
N ALA A 420 -27.05 -35.36 44.70
CA ALA A 420 -27.22 -36.47 45.61
C ALA A 420 -28.67 -37.00 45.50
N PRO A 421 -28.88 -38.34 45.53
CA PRO A 421 -30.23 -38.88 45.55
C PRO A 421 -30.94 -38.42 46.83
N ILE A 422 -32.12 -37.83 46.66
CA ILE A 422 -33.01 -37.50 47.77
C ILE A 422 -33.42 -38.83 48.42
N LYS A 423 -33.16 -38.95 49.72
CA LYS A 423 -33.58 -40.07 50.59
C LYS A 423 -34.73 -39.61 51.48
#